data_AF-A0A833DJF8-F1
#
_entry.id   AF-A0A833DJF8-F1
#
_cell.length_a   1.000
_cell.length_b   1.000
_cell.length_c   1.000
_cell.angle_alpha   90.00
_cell.angle_beta   90.00
_cell.angle_gamma   90.00
#
_symmetry.space_group_name_H-M   'P 1'
#
loop_
_entity.id
_entity.type
_entity.pdbx_description
1 polymer ?
#
loop_
_entity_poly.entity_id
_entity_poly.type
_entity_poly.pdbx_seq_one_letter_code
_entity_poly.pdbx_strand_id
1 'polypeptide(L)'
;MRIILCGFGVVGQSFAKLLESRSEDLYVRYGLKPRIVGVFDRNGSAMDPSGLDTSKLIDVKKKYCSVNRYSDTENNASGTEIINNLEAE
;
A
#
# COMPACT_ATOMS: atom_id res chain seq x y z
N MET A 1 -11.59 -5.38 4.68
CA MET A 1 -10.84 -4.21 5.15
C MET A 1 -9.74 -3.88 4.16
N ARG A 2 -9.94 -2.79 3.44
CA ARG A 2 -9.00 -2.23 2.47
C ARG A 2 -8.33 -1.01 3.10
N ILE A 3 -7.06 -0.77 2.80
CA ILE A 3 -6.26 0.27 3.46
C ILE A 3 -5.58 1.13 2.40
N ILE A 4 -5.66 2.45 2.59
CA ILE A 4 -4.86 3.44 1.87
C ILE A 4 -3.80 3.97 2.83
N LEU A 5 -2.52 3.93 2.44
CA LEU A 5 -1.41 4.46 3.23
C LEU A 5 -0.94 5.81 2.69
N CYS A 6 -1.08 6.83 3.53
CA CYS A 6 -0.43 8.13 3.33
C CYS A 6 0.98 8.09 3.96
N GLY A 7 1.98 7.87 3.11
CA GLY A 7 3.39 7.82 3.45
C GLY A 7 3.95 6.40 3.46
N PHE A 8 5.06 6.21 2.73
CA PHE A 8 5.76 4.92 2.63
C PHE A 8 7.23 5.00 3.05
N GLY A 9 7.48 5.72 4.15
CA GLY A 9 8.77 5.75 4.85
C GLY A 9 8.97 4.54 5.75
N VAL A 10 9.81 4.66 6.79
CA VAL A 10 10.12 3.56 7.71
C VAL A 10 8.87 2.99 8.38
N VAL A 11 7.96 3.83 8.86
CA VAL A 11 6.72 3.39 9.54
C VAL A 11 5.78 2.68 8.57
N GLY A 12 5.49 3.27 7.40
CA GLY A 12 4.60 2.67 6.40
C GLY A 12 5.11 1.32 5.89
N GLN A 13 6.42 1.20 5.66
CA GLN A 13 7.04 -0.07 5.25
C GLN A 13 6.99 -1.12 6.37
N SER A 14 7.26 -0.74 7.63
CA SER A 14 7.18 -1.67 8.77
C SER A 14 5.74 -2.12 9.02
N PHE A 15 4.77 -1.22 8.89
CA PHE A 15 3.36 -1.56 9.00
C PHE A 15 2.92 -2.55 7.91
N ALA A 16 3.30 -2.30 6.65
CA ALA A 16 2.98 -3.22 5.55
C ALA A 16 3.55 -4.63 5.79
N LYS A 17 4.82 -4.73 6.22
CA LYS A 17 5.44 -6.01 6.60
C LYS A 17 4.75 -6.68 7.78
N LEU A 18 4.29 -5.90 8.76
CA LEU A 18 3.59 -6.45 9.92
C LEU A 18 2.25 -7.07 9.50
N LEU A 19 1.48 -6.40 8.64
CA LEU A 19 0.22 -6.93 8.11
C LEU A 19 0.42 -8.25 7.36
N GLU A 20 1.50 -8.36 6.57
CA GLU A 20 1.85 -9.57 5.84
C GLU A 20 2.28 -10.70 6.79
N SER A 21 3.24 -10.43 7.68
CA SER A 21 3.78 -11.43 8.62
C SER A 21 2.77 -11.90 9.68
N ARG A 22 1.76 -11.10 10.00
CA ARG A 22 0.69 -11.42 10.96
C ARG A 22 -0.64 -11.73 10.29
N SER A 23 -0.66 -11.92 8.97
CA SER A 23 -1.91 -12.13 8.22
C SER A 23 -2.72 -13.33 8.72
N GLU A 24 -2.06 -14.43 9.05
CA GLU A 24 -2.70 -15.63 9.61
C GLU A 24 -3.23 -15.37 11.03
N ASP A 25 -2.42 -14.78 11.91
CA ASP A 25 -2.83 -14.40 13.27
C ASP A 25 -4.06 -13.47 13.26
N LEU A 26 -4.05 -12.47 12.37
CA LEU A 26 -5.14 -11.51 12.21
C LEU A 26 -6.43 -12.18 11.74
N TYR A 27 -6.31 -13.15 10.83
CA TYR A 27 -7.44 -13.91 10.34
C TYR A 27 -8.00 -14.84 11.41
N VAL A 28 -7.15 -15.63 12.07
CA VAL A 28 -7.58 -16.62 13.08
C VAL A 28 -8.20 -15.96 14.30
N ARG A 29 -7.61 -14.86 14.79
CA ARG A 29 -8.06 -14.23 16.04
C ARG A 29 -9.19 -13.22 15.86
N TYR A 30 -9.24 -12.56 14.70
CA TYR A 30 -10.13 -11.41 14.49
C TYR A 30 -10.96 -11.51 13.20
N GLY A 31 -10.78 -12.54 12.37
CA GLY A 31 -11.44 -12.64 11.06
C GLY A 31 -10.94 -11.59 10.06
N LEU A 32 -9.83 -10.93 10.34
CA LEU A 32 -9.33 -9.82 9.53
C LEU A 32 -8.40 -10.32 8.44
N LYS A 33 -8.64 -9.86 7.20
CA LYS A 33 -7.72 -9.99 6.07
C LYS A 33 -7.44 -8.61 5.46
N PRO A 34 -6.62 -7.77 6.11
CA PRO A 34 -6.29 -6.43 5.63
C PRO A 34 -5.61 -6.49 4.27
N ARG A 35 -5.93 -5.55 3.38
CA ARG A 35 -5.25 -5.39 2.09
C ARG A 35 -4.90 -3.93 1.88
N ILE A 36 -3.65 -3.65 1.53
CA ILE A 36 -3.25 -2.31 1.12
C ILE A 36 -3.64 -2.17 -0.35
N VAL A 37 -4.51 -1.22 -0.68
CA VAL A 37 -4.99 -1.00 -2.06
C VAL A 37 -4.42 0.27 -2.66
N GLY A 38 -3.94 1.19 -1.83
CA GLY A 38 -3.33 2.43 -2.26
C GLY A 38 -2.20 2.85 -1.34
N VAL A 39 -1.13 3.38 -1.91
CA VAL A 39 -0.01 4.00 -1.18
C VAL A 39 0.36 5.28 -1.91
N PHE A 40 0.53 6.38 -1.20
CA PHE A 40 1.08 7.60 -1.76
C PHE A 40 2.05 8.27 -0.80
N ASP A 41 3.10 8.88 -1.34
CA ASP A 41 4.04 9.69 -0.59
C ASP A 41 4.46 10.93 -1.40
N ARG A 42 5.43 11.69 -0.89
CA ARG A 42 5.91 12.93 -1.54
C ARG A 42 6.37 12.74 -2.98
N ASN A 43 6.81 11.52 -3.35
CA ASN A 43 7.43 11.23 -4.64
C ASN A 43 6.48 10.50 -5.60
N GLY A 44 5.22 10.29 -5.22
CA GLY A 44 4.18 9.72 -6.08
C GLY A 44 3.38 8.62 -5.39
N SER A 45 2.70 7.79 -6.18
CA SER A 45 1.68 6.86 -5.68
C SER A 45 1.67 5.52 -6.40
N ALA A 46 0.99 4.54 -5.80
CA ALA A 46 0.69 3.24 -6.38
C ALA A 46 -0.70 2.83 -5.92
N MET A 47 -1.52 2.30 -6.83
CA MET A 47 -2.85 1.81 -6.50
C MET A 47 -3.16 0.52 -7.26
N ASP A 48 -3.85 -0.39 -6.57
CA ASP A 48 -4.39 -1.61 -7.13
C ASP A 48 -5.64 -2.00 -6.33
N PRO A 49 -6.85 -1.90 -6.92
CA PRO A 49 -8.09 -2.27 -6.25
C PRO A 49 -8.10 -3.72 -5.74
N SER A 50 -7.34 -4.63 -6.38
CA SER A 50 -7.25 -6.04 -5.99
C SER A 50 -6.32 -6.28 -4.78
N GLY A 51 -5.43 -5.32 -4.52
CA GLY A 51 -4.43 -5.32 -3.46
C GLY A 51 -3.02 -5.21 -4.01
N LEU A 52 -2.22 -4.33 -3.40
CA LEU A 52 -0.81 -4.16 -3.71
C LEU A 52 0.02 -5.28 -3.06
N ASP A 53 1.04 -5.73 -3.79
CA ASP A 53 2.06 -6.64 -3.29
C ASP A 53 3.05 -5.84 -2.40
N THR A 54 3.03 -6.16 -1.11
CA THR A 54 3.86 -5.49 -0.10
C THR A 54 5.36 -5.63 -0.39
N SER A 55 5.80 -6.82 -0.77
CA SER A 55 7.21 -7.12 -1.03
C SER A 55 7.70 -6.31 -2.23
N LYS A 56 6.94 -6.31 -3.32
CA LYS A 56 7.22 -5.51 -4.52
C LYS A 56 7.21 -4.01 -4.23
N LEU A 57 6.24 -3.51 -3.46
CA LEU A 57 6.18 -2.10 -3.04
C LEU A 57 7.46 -1.66 -2.31
N ILE A 58 7.93 -2.48 -1.38
CA ILE A 58 9.14 -2.20 -0.59
C ILE A 58 10.38 -2.19 -1.49
N ASP A 59 10.49 -3.15 -2.41
CA ASP A 59 11.63 -3.24 -3.31
C ASP A 59 11.68 -2.06 -4.29
N VAL A 60 10.53 -1.68 -4.84
CA VAL A 60 10.37 -0.47 -5.68
C VAL A 60 10.77 0.77 -4.90
N LYS A 61 10.27 0.93 -3.66
CA LYS A 61 10.61 2.10 -2.83
C LYS A 61 12.09 2.18 -2.52
N LYS A 62 12.76 1.05 -2.26
CA LYS A 62 14.21 1.01 -2.03
C LYS A 62 15.01 1.33 -3.30
N LYS A 63 14.60 0.79 -4.44
CA LYS A 63 15.33 0.93 -5.72
C LYS A 63 15.20 2.32 -6.32
N TYR A 64 14.03 2.94 -6.21
CA TYR A 64 13.70 4.19 -6.91
C TYR A 64 13.43 5.37 -5.98
N CYS A 65 13.51 5.18 -4.66
CA CYS A 65 13.14 6.18 -3.64
C CYS A 65 11.69 6.69 -3.77
N SER A 66 10.85 6.04 -4.57
CA SER A 66 9.44 6.36 -4.81
C SER A 66 8.63 5.07 -4.99
N VAL A 67 7.35 5.13 -4.65
CA VAL A 67 6.39 4.07 -4.95
C VAL A 67 5.84 4.17 -6.39
N ASN A 68 6.10 5.27 -7.09
CA ASN A 68 5.51 5.54 -8.41
C ASN A 68 6.05 4.69 -9.57
N ARG A 69 6.94 3.74 -9.28
CA ARG A 69 7.46 2.76 -10.25
C ARG A 69 6.93 1.36 -9.97
N TYR A 70 5.80 1.27 -9.26
CA TYR A 70 5.21 -0.01 -8.87
C TYR A 70 4.57 -0.73 -10.07
N SER A 71 3.79 -0.01 -10.88
CA SER A 71 3.23 -0.48 -12.15
C SER A 71 3.69 0.43 -13.28
N ASP A 72 3.35 0.11 -14.54
CA ASP A 72 3.54 1.02 -15.67
C ASP A 72 2.35 1.98 -15.86
N THR A 73 1.26 1.74 -15.13
CA THR A 73 0.01 2.49 -15.16
C THR A 73 -0.31 3.05 -13.77
N GLU A 74 -0.95 4.22 -13.72
CA GLU A 74 -1.63 4.74 -12.51
C GLU A 74 -0.75 5.04 -11.27
N ASN A 75 0.44 5.62 -11.50
CA ASN A 75 1.42 5.87 -10.42
C ASN A 75 1.62 7.34 -9.99
N ASN A 76 0.89 8.28 -10.59
CA ASN A 76 1.08 9.70 -10.34
C ASN A 76 -0.22 10.41 -9.94
N ALA A 77 -1.22 9.66 -9.50
CA ALA A 77 -2.43 10.24 -8.93
C ALA A 77 -2.06 10.99 -7.64
N SER A 78 -2.68 12.15 -7.43
CA SER A 78 -2.50 12.90 -6.19
C SER A 78 -3.06 12.13 -4.99
N GLY A 79 -2.55 12.40 -3.79
CA GLY A 79 -3.06 11.74 -2.58
C GLY A 79 -4.57 11.97 -2.36
N THR A 80 -5.07 13.16 -2.72
CA THR A 80 -6.49 13.49 -2.68
C THR A 80 -7.31 12.73 -3.71
N GLU A 81 -6.80 12.53 -4.94
CA GLU A 81 -7.46 11.69 -5.93
C GLU A 81 -7.59 10.25 -5.43
N ILE A 82 -6.54 9.71 -4.81
CA ILE A 82 -6.56 8.34 -4.28
C ILE A 82 -7.59 8.21 -3.17
N ILE A 83 -7.62 9.14 -2.21
CA ILE A 83 -8.58 9.11 -1.10
C ILE A 83 -10.03 9.18 -1.61
N ASN A 84 -10.29 9.98 -2.65
CA ASN A 84 -11.65 10.21 -3.14
C ASN A 84 -12.13 9.13 -4.12
N ASN A 85 -11.23 8.52 -4.90
CA ASN A 85 -11.59 7.63 -6.00
C ASN A 85 -11.33 6.15 -5.70
N LEU A 86 -10.43 5.82 -4.76
CA LEU A 86 -10.11 4.44 -4.43
C LEU A 86 -11.00 3.97 -3.28
N GLU A 87 -11.79 2.94 -3.54
CA GLU A 87 -12.63 2.33 -2.51
C GLU A 87 -11.77 1.63 -1.44
N ALA A 88 -11.95 2.04 -0.20
CA ALA A 88 -11.27 1.48 0.96
C ALA A 88 -12.21 1.04 2.10
N GLU A 89 -13.50 0.86 1.81
CA GLU A 89 -14.52 0.38 2.78
C GLU A 89 -14.27 -1.07 3.25
#